data_AF-A0A815HZ05-F1
#
_entry.id   AF-A0A815HZ05-F1
#
_cell.length_a   1.000
_cell.length_b   1.000
_cell.length_c   1.000
_cell.angle_alpha   90.00
_cell.angle_beta   90.00
_cell.angle_gamma   90.00
#
_symmetry.space_group_name_H-M   'P 1'
#
loop_
_entity.id
_entity.type
_entity.pdbx_description
1 polymer ?
#
loop_
_entity_poly.entity_id
_entity_poly.type
_entity_poly.pdbx_seq_one_letter_code
_entity_poly.pdbx_strand_id
1 'polypeptide(L)'
;MDIEHETKNQIYSTRIIISLLIVLVIVLAIYTGIQQQTILVTIQSPSVEQFNTVAYNYPNTLICPCSNLAIEYNTFITFNLEYHQICSSDFITPAWISYVGYSHNIIMIHNHLDFRSAGNGLFILLADFCKLVNQTIDDALIVFKSTQFISSNAISSTLFNIQVNALIDLFIQTTTDTFGRSLSIVRQTTQANRIMSGTLTSWTILFETNTSIPIMIAQKYGTCDCGSSPSCFTPAGFYDENIYILNSTVPGFYSGCYILESLFKSNFECLFNEACLNNSIKFHLDVVSTINIRVLNISAATIYKPNTSIEQIVLNMMIEQWNPNSFHKSYYDKCKPNYCTYTYVKRFGIVYIITTILALIGGLITVLQILVIRIIAFIRAKKKPIVSTRRGFMSRDIKGRYVIVWYFYSCYGSDYLHDDERCVWSLRKILTESIILAIIVAVFVGIGVSLS
;
A
#
# COMPACT_ATOMS: atom_id res chain seq x y z
N MET A 1 -9.40 78.56 37.06
CA MET A 1 -8.53 77.93 36.04
C MET A 1 -8.47 76.41 36.13
N ASP A 2 -9.14 75.77 37.11
CA ASP A 2 -9.12 74.29 37.26
C ASP A 2 -10.23 73.54 36.49
N ILE A 3 -11.39 74.15 36.24
CA ILE A 3 -12.53 73.47 35.58
C ILE A 3 -12.26 73.22 34.07
N GLU A 4 -11.53 74.13 33.41
CA GLU A 4 -11.19 73.99 31.99
C GLU A 4 -10.10 72.92 31.75
N HIS A 5 -9.27 72.66 32.77
CA HIS A 5 -8.20 71.67 32.70
C HIS A 5 -8.71 70.24 33.02
N GLU A 6 -9.79 70.10 33.78
CA GLU A 6 -10.50 68.83 34.02
C GLU A 6 -11.33 68.38 32.81
N THR A 7 -12.07 69.30 32.20
CA THR A 7 -12.91 69.03 31.02
C THR A 7 -12.07 68.64 29.78
N LYS A 8 -10.96 69.34 29.52
CA LYS A 8 -10.01 68.94 28.45
C LYS A 8 -9.40 67.56 28.69
N ASN A 9 -9.02 67.23 29.93
CA ASN A 9 -8.48 65.91 30.28
C ASN A 9 -9.51 64.78 30.13
N GLN A 10 -10.79 65.03 30.42
CA GLN A 10 -11.86 64.06 30.17
C GLN A 10 -12.06 63.80 28.67
N ILE A 11 -11.99 64.83 27.82
CA ILE A 11 -12.10 64.68 26.36
C ILE A 11 -10.92 63.89 25.78
N TYR A 12 -9.68 64.18 26.19
CA TYR A 12 -8.50 63.43 25.72
C TYR A 12 -8.49 61.99 26.20
N SER A 13 -8.89 61.72 27.45
CA SER A 13 -9.00 60.36 28.00
C SER A 13 -10.04 59.53 27.24
N THR A 14 -11.20 60.12 26.95
CA THR A 14 -12.30 59.45 26.22
C THR A 14 -11.90 59.11 24.78
N ARG A 15 -11.20 60.02 24.08
CA ARG A 15 -10.69 59.75 22.72
C ARG A 15 -9.66 58.63 22.70
N ILE A 16 -8.75 58.58 23.68
CA ILE A 16 -7.76 57.50 23.79
C ILE A 16 -8.46 56.15 24.05
N ILE A 17 -9.44 56.12 24.96
CA ILE A 17 -10.26 54.94 25.26
C ILE A 17 -10.95 54.40 24.00
N ILE A 18 -11.63 55.27 23.24
CA ILE A 18 -12.36 54.88 22.04
C ILE A 18 -11.39 54.34 20.97
N SER A 19 -10.27 55.02 20.73
CA SER A 19 -9.26 54.55 19.76
C SER A 19 -8.69 53.19 20.14
N LEU A 20 -8.38 52.96 21.42
CA LEU A 20 -7.83 51.68 21.90
C LEU A 20 -8.87 50.56 21.81
N LEU A 21 -10.13 50.87 22.11
CA LEU A 21 -11.26 49.93 21.98
C LEU A 21 -11.44 49.49 20.52
N ILE A 22 -11.40 50.43 19.57
CA ILE A 22 -11.54 50.13 18.13
C ILE A 22 -10.42 49.18 17.66
N VAL A 23 -9.17 49.46 18.02
CA VAL A 23 -8.03 48.61 17.63
C VAL A 23 -8.17 47.20 18.21
N LEU A 24 -8.57 47.08 19.48
CA LEU A 24 -8.78 45.77 20.13
C LEU A 24 -9.91 44.98 19.47
N VAL A 25 -11.03 45.64 19.14
CA VAL A 25 -12.16 45.00 18.44
C VAL A 25 -11.74 44.53 17.05
N ILE A 26 -10.95 45.31 16.31
CA ILE A 26 -10.43 44.90 14.98
C ILE A 26 -9.53 43.67 15.11
N VAL A 27 -8.59 43.66 16.07
CA VAL A 27 -7.70 42.51 16.30
C VAL A 27 -8.49 41.26 16.67
N LEU A 28 -9.49 41.39 17.56
CA LEU A 28 -10.40 40.30 17.93
C LEU A 28 -11.21 39.78 16.73
N ALA A 29 -11.74 40.68 15.89
CA ALA A 29 -12.48 40.31 14.68
C ALA A 29 -11.62 39.56 13.68
N ILE A 30 -10.37 40.01 13.47
CA ILE A 30 -9.41 39.33 12.59
C ILE A 30 -9.05 37.95 13.16
N TYR A 31 -8.74 37.88 14.46
CA TYR A 31 -8.38 36.63 15.12
C TYR A 31 -9.51 35.59 15.06
N THR A 32 -10.73 35.99 15.43
CA THR A 32 -11.91 35.10 15.38
C THR A 32 -12.31 34.73 13.96
N GLY A 33 -12.07 35.61 12.97
CA GLY A 33 -12.29 35.31 11.56
C GLY A 33 -11.29 34.35 10.93
N ILE A 34 -10.06 34.29 11.45
CA ILE A 34 -9.01 33.37 10.99
C ILE A 34 -9.13 31.99 11.66
N GLN A 35 -9.66 31.94 12.88
CA GLN A 35 -9.82 30.70 13.62
C GLN A 35 -10.70 29.68 12.88
N GLN A 36 -10.28 28.43 12.94
CA GLN A 36 -10.91 27.30 12.28
C GLN A 36 -11.39 26.30 13.32
N GLN A 37 -12.55 25.70 13.07
CA GLN A 37 -13.09 24.62 13.91
C GLN A 37 -13.13 23.32 13.12
N THR A 38 -12.72 22.24 13.77
CA THR A 38 -12.82 20.88 13.23
C THR A 38 -14.16 20.29 13.65
N ILE A 39 -15.01 19.98 12.69
CA ILE A 39 -16.32 19.37 12.93
C ILE A 39 -16.20 17.87 12.72
N LEU A 40 -16.67 17.08 13.68
CA LEU A 40 -16.80 15.63 13.59
C LEU A 40 -18.22 15.27 13.13
N VAL A 41 -18.33 14.52 12.04
CA VAL A 41 -19.60 13.98 11.54
C VAL A 41 -19.58 12.47 11.69
N THR A 42 -20.71 11.90 12.14
CA THR A 42 -20.90 10.45 12.28
C THR A 42 -22.07 10.00 11.41
N ILE A 43 -21.85 8.98 10.59
CA ILE A 43 -22.86 8.32 9.75
C ILE A 43 -23.08 6.92 10.31
N GLN A 44 -24.34 6.57 10.58
CA GLN A 44 -24.71 5.24 11.06
C GLN A 44 -24.98 4.30 9.89
N SER A 45 -24.41 3.10 9.95
CA SER A 45 -24.58 1.99 8.99
C SER A 45 -24.59 2.45 7.52
N PRO A 46 -23.49 3.04 7.02
CA PRO A 46 -23.44 3.59 5.68
C PRO A 46 -23.54 2.50 4.60
N SER A 47 -24.24 2.83 3.51
CA SER A 47 -24.18 2.06 2.27
C SER A 47 -22.82 2.23 1.57
N VAL A 48 -22.48 1.31 0.67
CA VAL A 48 -21.27 1.39 -0.18
C VAL A 48 -21.20 2.71 -0.93
N GLU A 49 -22.32 3.16 -1.48
CA GLU A 49 -22.42 4.37 -2.29
C GLU A 49 -22.20 5.63 -1.44
N GLN A 50 -22.74 5.65 -0.21
CA GLN A 50 -22.49 6.71 0.76
C GLN A 50 -21.02 6.73 1.20
N PHE A 51 -20.47 5.56 1.51
CA PHE A 51 -19.06 5.44 1.87
C PHE A 51 -18.14 5.95 0.77
N ASN A 52 -18.35 5.52 -0.48
CA ASN A 52 -17.53 5.93 -1.61
C ASN A 52 -17.57 7.45 -1.82
N THR A 53 -18.75 8.06 -1.64
CA THR A 53 -18.92 9.52 -1.74
C THR A 53 -18.12 10.25 -0.65
N VAL A 54 -18.19 9.78 0.60
CA VAL A 54 -17.48 10.41 1.72
C VAL A 54 -15.98 10.15 1.63
N ALA A 55 -15.57 8.95 1.22
CA ALA A 55 -14.17 8.57 1.04
C ALA A 55 -13.50 9.39 -0.07
N TYR A 56 -14.25 9.76 -1.11
CA TYR A 56 -13.77 10.66 -2.15
C TYR A 56 -13.57 12.09 -1.64
N ASN A 57 -14.51 12.62 -0.85
CA ASN A 57 -14.46 13.99 -0.36
C ASN A 57 -13.51 14.19 0.84
N TYR A 58 -13.35 13.18 1.69
CA TYR A 58 -12.61 13.25 2.95
C TYR A 58 -11.67 12.03 3.14
N PRO A 59 -10.75 11.75 2.20
CA PRO A 59 -9.96 10.51 2.20
C PRO A 59 -9.04 10.36 3.42
N ASN A 60 -8.54 11.48 3.96
CA ASN A 60 -7.53 11.47 5.02
C ASN A 60 -8.10 11.41 6.44
N THR A 61 -9.40 11.70 6.60
CA THR A 61 -10.04 11.82 7.92
C THR A 61 -11.18 10.84 8.12
N LEU A 62 -11.62 10.14 7.07
CA LEU A 62 -12.65 9.12 7.14
C LEU A 62 -12.15 7.86 7.86
N ILE A 63 -12.89 7.45 8.89
CA ILE A 63 -12.65 6.24 9.66
C ILE A 63 -13.96 5.45 9.72
N CYS A 64 -13.93 4.21 9.25
CA CYS A 64 -15.09 3.33 9.16
C CYS A 64 -14.72 1.96 9.73
N PRO A 65 -14.84 1.71 11.03
CA PRO A 65 -14.40 0.45 11.62
C PRO A 65 -15.19 -0.74 11.05
N CYS A 66 -14.49 -1.76 10.58
CA CYS A 66 -15.13 -2.99 10.11
C CYS A 66 -15.67 -3.79 11.29
N SER A 67 -16.85 -4.40 11.15
CA SER A 67 -17.36 -5.40 12.09
C SER A 67 -16.58 -6.71 11.98
N ASN A 68 -16.15 -7.08 10.76
CA ASN A 68 -15.30 -8.23 10.50
C ASN A 68 -13.91 -7.75 10.06
N LEU A 69 -12.90 -8.00 10.90
CA LEU A 69 -11.53 -7.57 10.65
C LEU A 69 -10.79 -8.44 9.65
N ALA A 70 -11.24 -9.68 9.47
CA ALA A 70 -10.61 -10.69 8.63
C ALA A 70 -11.67 -11.28 7.69
N ILE A 71 -11.46 -11.12 6.38
CA ILE A 71 -12.43 -11.49 5.35
C ILE A 71 -11.75 -12.43 4.35
N GLU A 72 -12.26 -13.64 4.19
CA GLU A 72 -11.71 -14.61 3.23
C GLU A 72 -11.76 -14.07 1.79
N TYR A 73 -10.68 -14.30 1.04
CA TYR A 73 -10.57 -13.89 -0.36
C TYR A 73 -11.67 -14.51 -1.24
N ASN A 74 -12.15 -15.71 -0.91
CA ASN A 74 -13.26 -16.36 -1.62
C ASN A 74 -14.54 -15.50 -1.74
N THR A 75 -14.72 -14.53 -0.85
CA THR A 75 -15.93 -13.72 -0.80
C THR A 75 -15.93 -12.60 -1.83
N PHE A 76 -14.75 -12.20 -2.32
CA PHE A 76 -14.61 -11.04 -3.19
C PHE A 76 -13.62 -11.23 -4.35
N ILE A 77 -12.88 -12.34 -4.43
CA ILE A 77 -11.98 -12.68 -5.54
C ILE A 77 -12.45 -13.97 -6.24
N THR A 78 -12.50 -13.94 -7.57
CA THR A 78 -12.80 -15.10 -8.41
C THR A 78 -11.79 -15.18 -9.56
N PHE A 79 -11.58 -16.38 -10.09
CA PHE A 79 -10.69 -16.64 -11.23
C PHE A 79 -11.47 -17.38 -12.31
N ASN A 80 -11.27 -16.99 -13.57
CA ASN A 80 -11.77 -17.71 -14.73
C ASN A 80 -10.60 -18.14 -15.62
N LEU A 81 -10.07 -19.33 -15.36
CA LEU A 81 -8.85 -19.79 -16.01
C LEU A 81 -9.14 -20.28 -17.44
N GLU A 82 -8.30 -19.84 -18.37
CA GLU A 82 -8.26 -20.37 -19.72
C GLU A 82 -6.93 -21.11 -19.92
N TYR A 83 -7.02 -22.42 -20.04
CA TYR A 83 -5.87 -23.28 -20.32
C TYR A 83 -5.52 -23.29 -21.81
N HIS A 84 -4.27 -23.59 -22.11
CA HIS A 84 -3.81 -23.82 -23.47
C HIS A 84 -4.64 -24.93 -24.11
N GLN A 85 -5.10 -24.70 -25.35
CA GLN A 85 -6.03 -25.59 -26.07
C GLN A 85 -5.56 -27.04 -26.20
N ILE A 86 -4.26 -27.29 -26.08
CA ILE A 86 -3.71 -28.65 -26.04
C ILE A 86 -4.35 -29.51 -24.94
N CYS A 87 -4.66 -28.91 -23.78
CA CYS A 87 -5.21 -29.59 -22.62
C CYS A 87 -6.69 -29.96 -22.73
N SER A 88 -7.35 -29.54 -23.81
CA SER A 88 -8.71 -29.95 -24.17
C SER A 88 -8.79 -30.56 -25.58
N SER A 89 -7.63 -30.84 -26.20
CA SER A 89 -7.54 -31.36 -27.56
C SER A 89 -7.54 -32.88 -27.62
N ASP A 90 -7.72 -33.41 -28.83
CA ASP A 90 -7.64 -34.84 -29.09
C ASP A 90 -6.24 -35.42 -28.80
N PHE A 91 -5.19 -34.59 -28.81
CA PHE A 91 -3.78 -35.01 -28.67
C PHE A 91 -3.37 -35.46 -27.26
N ILE A 92 -4.21 -35.25 -26.25
CA ILE A 92 -3.99 -35.76 -24.89
C ILE A 92 -4.90 -36.95 -24.57
N THR A 93 -5.71 -37.40 -25.52
CA THR A 93 -6.66 -38.49 -25.30
C THR A 93 -5.97 -39.86 -25.37
N PRO A 94 -6.50 -40.88 -24.66
CA PRO A 94 -5.99 -42.24 -24.76
C PRO A 94 -6.02 -42.80 -26.19
N ALA A 95 -6.98 -42.35 -27.02
CA ALA A 95 -7.10 -42.78 -28.41
C ALA A 95 -5.88 -42.33 -29.24
N TRP A 96 -5.50 -41.06 -29.14
CA TRP A 96 -4.30 -40.54 -29.81
C TRP A 96 -3.02 -41.17 -29.26
N ILE A 97 -2.89 -41.23 -27.93
CA ILE A 97 -1.70 -41.80 -27.28
C ILE A 97 -1.49 -43.25 -27.72
N SER A 98 -2.56 -44.05 -27.76
CA SER A 98 -2.51 -45.44 -28.22
C SER A 98 -2.17 -45.51 -29.69
N TYR A 99 -2.75 -44.64 -30.53
CA TYR A 99 -2.46 -44.58 -31.96
C TYR A 99 -0.98 -44.30 -32.25
N VAL A 100 -0.37 -43.32 -31.58
CA VAL A 100 1.06 -43.01 -31.74
C VAL A 100 1.96 -44.12 -31.16
N GLY A 101 1.49 -44.84 -30.13
CA GLY A 101 2.21 -45.96 -29.54
C GLY A 101 2.08 -47.28 -30.31
N TYR A 102 1.19 -47.35 -31.28
CA TYR A 102 0.93 -48.57 -32.03
C TYR A 102 1.88 -48.64 -33.24
N SER A 103 3.09 -49.19 -33.04
CA SER A 103 4.01 -49.47 -34.14
C SER A 103 3.94 -50.96 -34.51
N HIS A 104 3.62 -51.24 -35.77
CA HIS A 104 3.36 -52.60 -36.28
C HIS A 104 4.62 -53.45 -36.53
N ASN A 105 5.81 -52.98 -36.17
CA ASN A 105 7.07 -53.72 -36.35
C ASN A 105 7.97 -53.61 -35.10
N ILE A 106 7.84 -54.63 -34.25
CA ILE A 106 8.56 -54.79 -32.96
C ILE A 106 10.10 -54.86 -33.14
N ILE A 107 10.59 -55.07 -34.37
CA ILE A 107 12.01 -55.32 -34.66
C ILE A 107 12.81 -54.01 -34.90
N MET A 108 12.15 -52.88 -35.14
CA MET A 108 12.79 -51.60 -35.56
C MET A 108 13.01 -50.55 -34.45
N ILE A 109 12.68 -50.88 -33.19
CA ILE A 109 12.56 -49.93 -32.06
C ILE A 109 13.94 -49.46 -31.51
N HIS A 110 15.05 -49.84 -32.14
CA HIS A 110 16.39 -49.53 -31.61
C HIS A 110 16.95 -48.16 -32.01
N ASN A 111 16.31 -47.40 -32.90
CA ASN A 111 16.75 -46.04 -33.20
C ASN A 111 16.13 -45.06 -32.20
N HIS A 112 16.97 -44.49 -31.32
CA HIS A 112 16.59 -43.45 -30.36
C HIS A 112 16.20 -42.12 -31.01
N LEU A 113 16.52 -41.93 -32.29
CA LEU A 113 16.15 -40.76 -33.09
C LEU A 113 14.76 -40.89 -33.71
N ASP A 114 14.20 -42.11 -33.80
CA ASP A 114 12.91 -42.34 -34.43
C ASP A 114 11.76 -41.82 -33.56
N PHE A 115 10.86 -41.05 -34.18
CA PHE A 115 9.70 -40.47 -33.52
C PHE A 115 8.81 -41.55 -32.89
N ARG A 116 8.72 -42.74 -33.48
CA ARG A 116 7.92 -43.86 -32.95
C ARG A 116 8.45 -44.39 -31.62
N SER A 117 9.75 -44.23 -31.35
CA SER A 117 10.41 -44.68 -30.11
C SER A 117 10.05 -43.82 -28.90
N ALA A 118 9.76 -42.53 -29.10
CA ALA A 118 9.50 -41.57 -28.02
C ALA A 118 8.13 -40.90 -28.09
N GLY A 119 7.45 -40.93 -29.24
CA GLY A 119 6.23 -40.17 -29.52
C GLY A 119 5.10 -40.47 -28.54
N ASN A 120 4.85 -41.76 -28.24
CA ASN A 120 3.87 -42.14 -27.22
C ASN A 120 4.18 -41.52 -25.86
N GLY A 121 5.44 -41.59 -25.41
CA GLY A 121 5.88 -41.00 -24.16
C GLY A 121 5.77 -39.46 -24.12
N LEU A 122 5.99 -38.79 -25.25
CA LEU A 122 5.82 -37.32 -25.36
C LEU A 122 4.37 -36.92 -25.10
N PHE A 123 3.40 -37.60 -25.71
CA PHE A 123 1.99 -37.28 -25.53
C PHE A 123 1.42 -37.73 -24.17
N ILE A 124 1.92 -38.82 -23.60
CA ILE A 124 1.62 -39.19 -22.19
C ILE A 124 2.09 -38.08 -21.26
N LEU A 125 3.35 -37.67 -21.38
CA LEU A 125 3.91 -36.62 -20.52
C LEU A 125 3.18 -35.29 -20.69
N LEU A 126 2.76 -34.95 -21.92
CA LEU A 126 1.97 -33.77 -22.20
C LEU A 126 0.59 -33.82 -21.52
N ALA A 127 -0.11 -34.96 -21.58
CA ALA A 127 -1.38 -35.16 -20.89
C ALA A 127 -1.21 -35.09 -19.37
N ASP A 128 -0.15 -35.70 -18.84
CA ASP A 128 0.20 -35.63 -17.42
C ASP A 128 0.48 -34.20 -16.96
N PHE A 129 1.16 -33.40 -17.76
CA PHE A 129 1.36 -31.98 -17.45
C PHE A 129 0.05 -31.21 -17.39
N CYS A 130 -0.85 -31.40 -18.36
CA CYS A 130 -2.17 -30.75 -18.33
C CYS A 130 -2.94 -31.09 -17.05
N LYS A 131 -2.89 -32.35 -16.61
CA LYS A 131 -3.51 -32.80 -15.36
C LYS A 131 -2.81 -32.22 -14.13
N LEU A 132 -1.48 -32.30 -14.08
CA LEU A 132 -0.68 -31.84 -12.95
C LEU A 132 -0.82 -30.34 -12.73
N VAL A 133 -0.79 -29.56 -13.80
CA VAL A 133 -1.02 -28.11 -13.78
C VAL A 133 -2.39 -27.79 -13.20
N ASN A 134 -3.44 -28.45 -13.71
CA ASN A 134 -4.81 -28.23 -13.25
C ASN A 134 -4.92 -28.49 -11.73
N GLN A 135 -4.42 -29.64 -11.28
CA GLN A 135 -4.39 -29.99 -9.85
C GLN A 135 -3.57 -28.99 -9.02
N THR A 136 -2.40 -28.59 -9.51
CA THR A 136 -1.54 -27.62 -8.80
C THR A 136 -2.26 -26.29 -8.60
N ILE A 137 -2.98 -25.81 -9.62
CA ILE A 137 -3.70 -24.54 -9.53
C ILE A 137 -4.93 -24.68 -8.65
N ASP A 138 -5.69 -25.77 -8.75
CA ASP A 138 -6.85 -26.02 -7.90
C ASP A 138 -6.44 -26.03 -6.41
N ASP A 139 -5.37 -26.75 -6.08
CA ASP A 139 -4.83 -26.80 -4.72
C ASP A 139 -4.36 -25.42 -4.26
N ALA A 140 -3.63 -24.69 -5.12
CA ALA A 140 -3.16 -23.33 -4.81
C ALA A 140 -4.32 -22.35 -4.62
N LEU A 141 -5.38 -22.45 -5.43
CA LEU A 141 -6.58 -21.63 -5.33
C LEU A 141 -7.36 -21.93 -4.07
N ILE A 142 -7.46 -23.19 -3.63
CA ILE A 142 -8.10 -23.56 -2.36
C ILE A 142 -7.41 -22.83 -1.21
N VAL A 143 -6.07 -22.90 -1.15
CA VAL A 143 -5.28 -22.21 -0.13
C VAL A 143 -5.48 -20.70 -0.23
N PHE A 144 -5.25 -20.10 -1.40
CA PHE A 144 -5.39 -18.66 -1.62
C PHE A 144 -6.77 -18.14 -1.22
N LYS A 145 -7.84 -18.79 -1.67
CA LYS A 145 -9.23 -18.39 -1.39
C LYS A 145 -9.59 -18.48 0.10
N SER A 146 -8.94 -19.38 0.86
CA SER A 146 -9.11 -19.50 2.31
C SER A 146 -8.32 -18.47 3.11
N THR A 147 -7.34 -17.79 2.50
CA THR A 147 -6.58 -16.73 3.18
C THR A 147 -7.43 -15.48 3.40
N GLN A 148 -7.09 -14.72 4.45
CA GLN A 148 -7.90 -13.62 4.95
C GLN A 148 -7.29 -12.25 4.61
N PHE A 149 -8.14 -11.36 4.12
CA PHE A 149 -7.85 -9.94 3.99
C PHE A 149 -8.08 -9.25 5.33
N ILE A 150 -7.01 -8.70 5.90
CA ILE A 150 -7.06 -8.09 7.22
C ILE A 150 -7.17 -6.57 7.07
N SER A 151 -8.27 -6.00 7.55
CA SER A 151 -8.42 -4.55 7.63
C SER A 151 -9.26 -4.15 8.84
N SER A 152 -8.75 -3.20 9.61
CA SER A 152 -9.48 -2.63 10.75
C SER A 152 -10.57 -1.63 10.34
N ASN A 153 -10.41 -1.03 9.16
CA ASN A 153 -11.33 -0.04 8.62
C ASN A 153 -11.73 -0.38 7.18
N ALA A 154 -12.93 0.05 6.78
CA ALA A 154 -13.35 -0.03 5.38
C ALA A 154 -12.40 0.80 4.52
N ILE A 155 -11.84 0.18 3.49
CA ILE A 155 -10.94 0.83 2.55
C ILE A 155 -11.66 1.29 1.29
N SER A 156 -11.15 2.34 0.66
CA SER A 156 -11.69 2.86 -0.61
C SER A 156 -11.53 1.85 -1.74
N SER A 157 -12.38 1.95 -2.78
CA SER A 157 -12.28 1.07 -3.95
C SER A 157 -10.90 1.14 -4.63
N THR A 158 -10.27 2.32 -4.66
CA THR A 158 -8.93 2.48 -5.22
C THR A 158 -7.88 1.70 -4.41
N LEU A 159 -7.89 1.85 -3.08
CA LEU A 159 -6.93 1.15 -2.22
C LEU A 159 -7.18 -0.37 -2.23
N PHE A 160 -8.44 -0.78 -2.27
CA PHE A 160 -8.82 -2.18 -2.45
C PHE A 160 -8.24 -2.75 -3.74
N ASN A 161 -8.44 -2.10 -4.89
CA ASN A 161 -7.93 -2.59 -6.17
C ASN A 161 -6.41 -2.71 -6.17
N ILE A 162 -5.70 -1.73 -5.60
CA ILE A 162 -4.23 -1.77 -5.50
C ILE A 162 -3.77 -2.96 -4.66
N GLN A 163 -4.32 -3.13 -3.45
CA GLN A 163 -3.92 -4.20 -2.54
C GLN A 163 -4.31 -5.58 -3.08
N VAL A 164 -5.52 -5.73 -3.60
CA VAL A 164 -6.03 -7.00 -4.12
C VAL A 164 -5.29 -7.41 -5.40
N ASN A 165 -5.01 -6.48 -6.31
CA ASN A 165 -4.20 -6.81 -7.49
C ASN A 165 -2.79 -7.25 -7.10
N ALA A 166 -2.15 -6.57 -6.14
CA ALA A 166 -0.84 -6.99 -5.65
C ALA A 166 -0.87 -8.40 -5.01
N LEU A 167 -1.96 -8.75 -4.30
CA LEU A 167 -2.15 -10.11 -3.75
C LEU A 167 -2.34 -11.16 -4.85
N ILE A 168 -3.12 -10.84 -5.89
CA ILE A 168 -3.34 -11.71 -7.05
C ILE A 168 -2.04 -11.92 -7.82
N ASP A 169 -1.29 -10.84 -8.08
CA ASP A 169 -0.01 -10.89 -8.79
C ASP A 169 0.99 -11.75 -8.02
N LEU A 170 1.08 -11.56 -6.69
CA LEU A 170 1.93 -12.37 -5.83
C LEU A 170 1.52 -13.84 -5.86
N PHE A 171 0.22 -14.15 -5.85
CA PHE A 171 -0.29 -15.51 -5.95
C PHE A 171 0.10 -16.17 -7.28
N ILE A 172 -0.16 -15.51 -8.40
CA ILE A 172 0.18 -16.00 -9.75
C ILE A 172 1.68 -16.25 -9.85
N GLN A 173 2.50 -15.26 -9.45
CA GLN A 173 3.95 -15.36 -9.50
C GLN A 173 4.47 -16.50 -8.61
N THR A 174 4.04 -16.56 -7.35
CA THR A 174 4.54 -17.56 -6.40
C THR A 174 4.15 -18.98 -6.84
N THR A 175 2.92 -19.16 -7.34
CA THR A 175 2.44 -20.47 -7.82
C THR A 175 3.24 -20.93 -9.04
N THR A 176 3.42 -20.03 -10.02
CA THR A 176 4.20 -20.31 -11.24
C THR A 176 5.66 -20.61 -10.92
N ASP A 177 6.29 -19.79 -10.08
CA ASP A 177 7.69 -19.96 -9.66
C ASP A 177 7.89 -21.28 -8.90
N THR A 178 6.96 -21.63 -8.01
CA THR A 178 7.04 -22.86 -7.22
C THR A 178 6.92 -24.08 -8.11
N PHE A 179 5.98 -24.07 -9.06
CA PHE A 179 5.85 -25.13 -10.06
C PHE A 179 7.13 -25.30 -10.89
N GLY A 180 7.68 -24.20 -11.43
CA GLY A 180 8.92 -24.21 -12.20
C GLY A 180 10.13 -24.70 -11.40
N ARG A 181 10.25 -24.31 -10.13
CA ARG A 181 11.31 -24.79 -9.22
C ARG A 181 11.20 -26.30 -8.97
N SER A 182 10.00 -26.82 -8.69
CA SER A 182 9.77 -28.25 -8.52
C SER A 182 10.21 -29.05 -9.74
N LEU A 183 9.86 -28.57 -10.93
CA LEU A 183 10.28 -29.18 -12.19
C LEU A 183 11.81 -29.12 -12.40
N SER A 184 12.43 -27.99 -12.06
CA SER A 184 13.89 -27.83 -12.11
C SER A 184 14.61 -28.83 -11.19
N ILE A 185 14.08 -29.06 -9.98
CA ILE A 185 14.61 -30.05 -9.04
C ILE A 185 14.52 -31.46 -9.65
N VAL A 186 13.40 -31.82 -10.28
CA VAL A 186 13.25 -33.13 -10.95
C VAL A 186 14.30 -33.31 -12.05
N ARG A 187 14.50 -32.28 -12.90
CA ARG A 187 15.50 -32.32 -13.98
C ARG A 187 16.93 -32.47 -13.44
N GLN A 188 17.30 -31.64 -12.47
CA GLN A 188 18.63 -31.66 -11.85
C GLN A 188 18.90 -32.99 -11.14
N THR A 189 17.91 -33.52 -10.42
CA THR A 189 18.01 -34.80 -9.72
C THR A 189 18.15 -35.96 -10.70
N THR A 190 17.38 -35.94 -11.80
CA THR A 190 17.48 -36.94 -12.87
C THR A 190 18.87 -36.95 -13.49
N GLN A 191 19.42 -35.77 -13.78
CA GLN A 191 20.77 -35.61 -14.31
C GLN A 191 21.85 -36.06 -13.32
N ALA A 192 21.79 -35.59 -12.08
CA ALA A 192 22.82 -35.87 -11.07
C ALA A 192 22.93 -37.35 -10.76
N ASN A 193 21.81 -38.07 -10.79
CA ASN A 193 21.77 -39.52 -10.55
C ASN A 193 21.96 -40.36 -11.83
N ARG A 194 22.10 -39.72 -13.01
CA ARG A 194 22.23 -40.39 -14.32
C ARG A 194 21.16 -41.46 -14.53
N ILE A 195 19.91 -41.13 -14.19
CA ILE A 195 18.80 -42.09 -14.27
C ILE A 195 18.65 -42.54 -15.73
N MET A 196 18.55 -43.84 -15.96
CA MET A 196 18.41 -44.36 -17.31
C MET A 196 16.97 -44.15 -17.83
N SER A 197 16.83 -43.73 -19.10
CA SER A 197 15.52 -43.60 -19.74
C SER A 197 14.95 -44.99 -20.04
N GLY A 198 13.67 -45.19 -19.73
CA GLY A 198 12.97 -46.46 -20.04
C GLY A 198 12.85 -46.75 -21.53
N THR A 199 12.92 -45.74 -22.39
CA THR A 199 12.93 -45.86 -23.85
C THR A 199 14.34 -46.00 -24.43
N LEU A 200 15.37 -46.16 -23.59
CA LEU A 200 16.79 -46.30 -24.00
C LEU A 200 17.32 -45.11 -24.83
N THR A 201 16.67 -43.95 -24.71
CA THR A 201 17.04 -42.71 -25.41
C THR A 201 18.25 -42.00 -24.81
N SER A 202 18.60 -42.27 -23.54
CA SER A 202 19.79 -41.72 -22.88
C SER A 202 20.97 -42.68 -22.90
N TRP A 203 20.71 -43.98 -22.70
CA TRP A 203 21.72 -45.03 -22.68
C TRP A 203 21.18 -46.26 -23.40
N THR A 204 22.03 -46.92 -24.17
CA THR A 204 21.76 -48.26 -24.71
C THR A 204 22.53 -49.30 -23.93
N ILE A 205 21.98 -50.51 -23.85
CA ILE A 205 22.61 -51.67 -23.21
C ILE A 205 23.07 -52.59 -24.31
N LEU A 206 24.39 -52.79 -24.40
CA LEU A 206 25.00 -53.81 -25.24
C LEU A 206 25.48 -54.95 -24.36
N PHE A 207 25.45 -56.18 -24.89
CA PHE A 207 26.03 -57.33 -24.20
C PHE A 207 27.34 -57.68 -24.90
N GLU A 208 28.42 -57.73 -24.12
CA GLU A 208 29.69 -58.21 -24.64
C GLU A 208 29.57 -59.71 -24.99
N THR A 209 29.89 -60.06 -26.24
CA THR A 209 29.58 -61.38 -26.85
C THR A 209 30.19 -62.56 -26.12
N ASN A 210 31.27 -62.34 -25.36
CA ASN A 210 32.04 -63.41 -24.73
C ASN A 210 31.79 -63.53 -23.22
N THR A 211 31.38 -62.44 -22.56
CA THR A 211 31.28 -62.38 -21.09
C THR A 211 29.83 -62.25 -20.62
N SER A 212 28.88 -61.95 -21.54
CA SER A 212 27.50 -61.58 -21.21
C SER A 212 27.39 -60.42 -20.21
N ILE A 213 28.46 -59.62 -20.07
CA ILE A 213 28.46 -58.44 -19.21
C ILE A 213 27.72 -57.31 -19.95
N PRO A 214 26.72 -56.67 -19.31
CA PRO A 214 26.05 -55.52 -19.90
C PRO A 214 26.98 -54.29 -19.87
N ILE A 215 27.18 -53.69 -21.03
CA ILE A 215 27.90 -52.43 -21.21
C ILE A 215 26.86 -51.36 -21.54
N MET A 216 26.85 -50.30 -20.75
CA MET A 216 26.02 -49.13 -21.01
C MET A 216 26.79 -48.11 -21.86
N ILE A 217 26.21 -47.71 -22.98
CA ILE A 217 26.78 -46.69 -23.86
C ILE A 217 25.83 -45.50 -23.91
N ALA A 218 26.35 -44.30 -23.65
CA ALA A 218 25.58 -43.08 -23.75
C ALA A 218 25.15 -42.85 -25.21
N GLN A 219 23.88 -42.50 -25.40
CA GLN A 219 23.37 -42.13 -26.70
C GLN A 219 23.89 -40.75 -27.11
N LYS A 220 23.99 -40.55 -28.43
CA LYS A 220 24.43 -39.28 -29.02
C LYS A 220 23.33 -38.67 -29.88
N TYR A 221 23.19 -37.36 -29.77
CA TYR A 221 22.28 -36.52 -30.54
C TYR A 221 23.13 -35.46 -31.24
N GLY A 222 23.49 -35.71 -32.50
CA GLY A 222 24.50 -34.93 -33.21
C GLY A 222 25.87 -35.04 -32.54
N THR A 223 26.45 -33.91 -32.15
CA THR A 223 27.72 -33.84 -31.42
C THR A 223 27.57 -33.94 -29.90
N CYS A 224 26.34 -33.97 -29.38
CA CYS A 224 26.05 -33.97 -27.95
C CYS A 224 25.88 -35.40 -27.41
N ASP A 225 26.51 -35.68 -26.27
CA ASP A 225 26.55 -37.01 -25.63
C ASP A 225 25.79 -37.01 -24.29
N CYS A 226 24.85 -37.95 -24.14
CA CYS A 226 23.96 -38.04 -22.97
C CYS A 226 24.66 -38.34 -21.65
N GLY A 227 25.88 -38.91 -21.69
CA GLY A 227 26.71 -39.11 -20.51
C GLY A 227 27.36 -37.82 -20.01
N SER A 228 27.51 -36.83 -20.89
CA SER A 228 28.06 -35.52 -20.59
C SER A 228 27.00 -34.45 -20.32
N SER A 229 25.88 -34.49 -21.05
CA SER A 229 24.79 -33.54 -20.92
C SER A 229 23.43 -34.22 -21.10
N PRO A 230 22.46 -34.05 -20.19
CA PRO A 230 21.12 -34.63 -20.34
C PRO A 230 20.26 -33.87 -21.34
N SER A 231 20.66 -32.64 -21.71
CA SER A 231 19.89 -31.74 -22.56
C SER A 231 20.21 -31.90 -24.05
N CYS A 232 20.84 -33.01 -24.44
CA CYS A 232 21.09 -33.29 -25.86
C CYS A 232 19.79 -33.61 -26.58
N PHE A 233 19.62 -33.03 -27.77
CA PHE A 233 18.47 -33.26 -28.63
C PHE A 233 18.83 -33.09 -30.12
N THR A 234 18.03 -33.70 -30.99
CA THR A 234 18.00 -33.49 -32.44
C THR A 234 16.55 -33.51 -32.92
N PRO A 235 16.23 -32.94 -34.10
CA PRO A 235 14.89 -33.08 -34.68
C PRO A 235 14.47 -34.56 -34.75
N ALA A 236 13.24 -34.86 -34.34
CA ALA A 236 12.67 -36.19 -34.43
C ALA A 236 12.29 -36.49 -35.88
N GLY A 237 12.40 -37.75 -36.29
CA GLY A 237 12.03 -38.17 -37.64
C GLY A 237 11.62 -39.62 -37.73
N PHE A 238 11.19 -40.03 -38.92
CA PHE A 238 10.89 -41.42 -39.24
C PHE A 238 12.06 -42.03 -40.01
N TYR A 239 12.54 -43.17 -39.53
CA TYR A 239 13.65 -43.90 -40.14
C TYR A 239 13.15 -45.21 -40.77
N ASP A 240 13.77 -45.59 -41.89
CA ASP A 240 13.46 -46.84 -42.59
C ASP A 240 13.98 -48.07 -41.84
N GLU A 241 13.55 -49.27 -42.25
CA GLU A 241 13.86 -50.57 -41.64
C GLU A 241 15.37 -50.84 -41.46
N ASN A 242 16.21 -50.19 -42.29
CA ASN A 242 17.67 -50.25 -42.22
C ASN A 242 18.31 -49.26 -41.22
N ILE A 243 17.53 -48.66 -40.32
CA ILE A 243 17.92 -47.91 -39.09
C ILE A 243 18.68 -46.59 -39.32
N TYR A 244 19.31 -46.37 -40.49
CA TYR A 244 20.19 -45.21 -40.73
C TYR A 244 19.70 -44.21 -41.77
N ILE A 245 18.59 -44.48 -42.48
CA ILE A 245 18.06 -43.58 -43.52
C ILE A 245 16.88 -42.81 -42.95
N LEU A 246 17.05 -41.49 -42.83
CA LEU A 246 15.99 -40.56 -42.47
C LEU A 246 15.04 -40.40 -43.66
N ASN A 247 13.76 -40.74 -43.47
CA ASN A 247 12.73 -40.58 -44.49
C ASN A 247 12.10 -39.19 -44.43
N SER A 248 11.67 -38.78 -43.24
CA SER A 248 11.10 -37.45 -43.00
C SER A 248 11.36 -37.01 -41.55
N THR A 249 11.45 -35.71 -41.33
CA THR A 249 11.42 -35.13 -39.98
C THR A 249 9.99 -34.79 -39.60
N VAL A 250 9.72 -34.71 -38.30
CA VAL A 250 8.44 -34.23 -37.77
C VAL A 250 8.62 -32.78 -37.31
N PRO A 251 8.11 -31.78 -38.06
CA PRO A 251 8.21 -30.38 -37.70
C PRO A 251 7.81 -30.11 -36.25
N GLY A 252 8.62 -29.34 -35.54
CA GLY A 252 8.36 -28.97 -34.15
C GLY A 252 8.63 -30.05 -33.10
N PHE A 253 8.94 -31.30 -33.48
CA PHE A 253 9.24 -32.38 -32.54
C PHE A 253 10.73 -32.71 -32.51
N TYR A 254 11.23 -33.01 -31.31
CA TYR A 254 12.62 -33.34 -31.05
C TYR A 254 12.72 -34.65 -30.27
N SER A 255 13.80 -35.39 -30.56
CA SER A 255 14.25 -36.54 -29.78
C SER A 255 15.48 -36.13 -28.97
N GLY A 256 15.62 -36.63 -27.76
CA GLY A 256 16.70 -36.26 -26.85
C GLY A 256 16.91 -37.28 -25.74
N CYS A 257 17.93 -37.07 -24.90
CA CYS A 257 18.33 -38.06 -23.89
C CYS A 257 17.15 -38.50 -23.01
N TYR A 258 16.33 -37.54 -22.59
CA TYR A 258 15.14 -37.77 -21.79
C TYR A 258 13.89 -37.27 -22.53
N ILE A 259 12.77 -37.97 -22.35
CA ILE A 259 11.47 -37.58 -22.92
C ILE A 259 11.07 -36.17 -22.45
N LEU A 260 11.38 -35.82 -21.20
CA LEU A 260 11.13 -34.48 -20.65
C LEU A 260 11.89 -33.38 -21.42
N GLU A 261 13.19 -33.58 -21.66
CA GLU A 261 14.01 -32.61 -22.41
C GLU A 261 13.59 -32.54 -23.88
N SER A 262 13.22 -33.70 -24.45
CA SER A 262 12.68 -33.82 -25.81
C SER A 262 11.38 -33.03 -25.97
N LEU A 263 10.45 -33.18 -25.02
CA LEU A 263 9.18 -32.44 -25.00
C LEU A 263 9.45 -30.94 -24.87
N PHE A 264 10.32 -30.54 -23.95
CA PHE A 264 10.60 -29.13 -23.67
C PHE A 264 11.23 -28.38 -24.83
N LYS A 265 12.03 -29.06 -25.65
CA LYS A 265 12.57 -28.48 -26.89
C LYS A 265 11.59 -28.51 -28.06
N SER A 266 10.57 -29.35 -27.98
CA SER A 266 9.50 -29.40 -28.96
C SER A 266 8.55 -28.20 -28.87
N ASN A 267 7.74 -28.01 -29.90
CA ASN A 267 6.67 -27.04 -30.01
C ASN A 267 5.47 -27.70 -30.71
N PHE A 268 4.35 -26.98 -30.82
CA PHE A 268 3.11 -27.53 -31.36
C PHE A 268 2.91 -27.27 -32.86
N GLU A 269 3.93 -26.81 -33.60
CA GLU A 269 3.82 -26.40 -35.01
C GLU A 269 3.09 -27.43 -35.88
N CYS A 270 3.45 -28.71 -35.77
CA CYS A 270 2.79 -29.77 -36.53
C CYS A 270 1.33 -30.00 -36.11
N LEU A 271 0.99 -29.77 -34.84
CA LEU A 271 -0.36 -29.99 -34.32
C LEU A 271 -1.37 -28.93 -34.76
N PHE A 272 -0.88 -27.77 -35.24
CA PHE A 272 -1.69 -26.73 -35.88
C PHE A 272 -1.81 -26.90 -37.40
N ASN A 273 -1.07 -27.85 -38.01
CA ASN A 273 -0.97 -27.99 -39.45
C ASN A 273 -1.49 -29.36 -39.91
N GLU A 274 -2.62 -29.36 -40.62
CA GLU A 274 -3.28 -30.59 -41.08
C GLU A 274 -2.40 -31.40 -42.05
N ALA A 275 -1.66 -30.73 -42.93
CA ALA A 275 -0.74 -31.40 -43.84
C ALA A 275 0.42 -32.06 -43.08
N CYS A 276 0.93 -31.42 -42.02
CA CYS A 276 1.96 -32.03 -41.17
C CYS A 276 1.42 -33.26 -40.42
N LEU A 277 0.26 -33.13 -39.76
CA LEU A 277 -0.34 -34.23 -39.02
C LEU A 277 -0.62 -35.45 -39.91
N ASN A 278 -1.17 -35.23 -41.10
CA ASN A 278 -1.52 -36.31 -42.01
C ASN A 278 -0.31 -36.88 -42.75
N ASN A 279 0.57 -36.04 -43.30
CA ASN A 279 1.66 -36.48 -44.17
C ASN A 279 2.94 -36.87 -43.41
N SER A 280 3.18 -36.31 -42.23
CA SER A 280 4.34 -36.65 -41.42
C SER A 280 3.98 -37.71 -40.38
N ILE A 281 2.99 -37.46 -39.51
CA ILE A 281 2.74 -38.38 -38.39
C ILE A 281 1.88 -39.58 -38.82
N LYS A 282 0.68 -39.35 -39.35
CA LYS A 282 -0.26 -40.45 -39.64
C LYS A 282 0.25 -41.37 -40.75
N PHE A 283 0.83 -40.81 -41.82
CA PHE A 283 1.37 -41.58 -42.95
C PHE A 283 2.43 -42.61 -42.52
N HIS A 284 3.35 -42.24 -41.63
CA HIS A 284 4.46 -43.12 -41.23
C HIS A 284 4.15 -44.08 -40.08
N LEU A 285 2.98 -43.94 -39.43
CA LEU A 285 2.56 -44.85 -38.36
C LEU A 285 1.88 -46.14 -38.87
N ASP A 286 1.47 -46.19 -40.15
CA ASP A 286 0.90 -47.37 -40.85
C ASP A 286 -0.11 -48.19 -40.02
N VAL A 287 -0.97 -47.49 -39.28
CA VAL A 287 -1.97 -48.13 -38.42
C VAL A 287 -3.26 -48.35 -39.22
N VAL A 288 -3.74 -49.59 -39.26
CA VAL A 288 -4.98 -50.01 -39.96
C VAL A 288 -6.23 -49.25 -39.49
N SER A 289 -6.22 -48.68 -38.29
CA SER A 289 -7.32 -47.88 -37.74
C SER A 289 -7.24 -46.41 -38.17
N THR A 290 -8.22 -45.94 -38.92
CA THR A 290 -8.40 -44.50 -39.19
C THR A 290 -8.86 -43.78 -37.91
N ILE A 291 -7.99 -42.98 -37.30
CA ILE A 291 -8.36 -42.09 -36.19
C ILE A 291 -8.72 -40.70 -36.70
N ASN A 292 -9.87 -40.18 -36.28
CA ASN A 292 -10.28 -38.81 -36.59
C ASN A 292 -9.77 -37.88 -35.48
N ILE A 293 -8.74 -37.09 -35.80
CA ILE A 293 -8.08 -36.16 -34.88
C ILE A 293 -8.14 -34.78 -35.52
N ARG A 294 -8.60 -33.79 -34.76
CA ARG A 294 -8.65 -32.40 -35.19
C ARG A 294 -7.36 -31.70 -34.82
N VAL A 295 -6.84 -30.91 -35.77
CA VAL A 295 -5.73 -30.00 -35.51
C VAL A 295 -6.15 -28.90 -34.54
N LEU A 296 -5.15 -28.32 -33.86
CA LEU A 296 -5.34 -27.17 -32.99
C LEU A 296 -5.75 -25.94 -33.81
N ASN A 297 -6.54 -25.04 -33.21
CA ASN A 297 -7.04 -23.85 -33.86
C ASN A 297 -6.08 -22.67 -33.63
N ILE A 298 -5.43 -22.22 -34.70
CA ILE A 298 -4.48 -21.09 -34.64
C ILE A 298 -5.14 -19.77 -34.21
N SER A 299 -6.43 -19.58 -34.51
CA SER A 299 -7.18 -18.38 -34.14
C SER A 299 -7.62 -18.37 -32.67
N ALA A 300 -7.56 -19.52 -31.99
CA ALA A 300 -7.87 -19.64 -30.56
C ALA A 300 -6.64 -19.40 -29.67
N ALA A 301 -5.43 -19.37 -30.24
CA ALA A 301 -4.21 -19.12 -29.48
C ALA A 301 -4.11 -17.62 -29.14
N THR A 302 -4.06 -17.28 -27.85
CA THR A 302 -4.07 -15.87 -27.43
C THR A 302 -2.66 -15.36 -27.10
N ILE A 303 -1.85 -16.16 -26.40
CA ILE A 303 -0.51 -15.77 -25.96
C ILE A 303 0.57 -16.57 -26.68
N TYR A 304 0.38 -17.88 -26.87
CA TYR A 304 1.42 -18.76 -27.40
C TYR A 304 1.27 -18.99 -28.89
N LYS A 305 2.36 -18.79 -29.64
CA LYS A 305 2.38 -19.09 -31.07
C LYS A 305 2.64 -20.59 -31.27
N PRO A 306 2.29 -21.16 -32.44
CA PRO A 306 2.56 -22.59 -32.72
C PRO A 306 4.03 -23.00 -32.52
N ASN A 307 4.97 -22.08 -32.77
CA ASN A 307 6.40 -22.32 -32.63
C ASN A 307 6.96 -22.00 -31.23
N THR A 308 6.13 -21.59 -30.27
CA THR A 308 6.55 -21.42 -28.87
C THR A 308 6.94 -22.77 -28.29
N SER A 309 8.07 -22.83 -27.57
CA SER A 309 8.53 -24.10 -26.99
C SER A 309 7.57 -24.58 -25.91
N ILE A 310 7.39 -25.89 -25.82
CA ILE A 310 6.55 -26.50 -24.79
C ILE A 310 7.16 -26.22 -23.40
N GLU A 311 8.48 -26.06 -23.27
CA GLU A 311 9.12 -25.60 -22.03
C GLU A 311 8.51 -24.28 -21.53
N GLN A 312 8.37 -23.29 -22.40
CA GLN A 312 7.78 -22.00 -22.03
C GLN A 312 6.30 -22.13 -21.64
N ILE A 313 5.54 -22.93 -22.40
CA ILE A 313 4.12 -23.17 -22.12
C ILE A 313 3.95 -23.88 -20.76
N VAL A 314 4.72 -24.94 -20.51
CA VAL A 314 4.70 -25.69 -19.25
C VAL A 314 5.14 -24.83 -18.07
N LEU A 315 6.24 -24.08 -18.19
CA LEU A 315 6.75 -23.23 -17.11
C LEU A 315 5.78 -22.09 -16.74
N ASN A 316 4.95 -21.65 -17.68
CA ASN A 316 3.84 -20.73 -17.44
C ASN A 316 2.52 -21.48 -17.13
N MET A 317 2.64 -22.69 -16.58
CA MET A 317 1.54 -23.54 -16.13
C MET A 317 0.48 -23.81 -17.21
N MET A 318 0.83 -23.84 -18.49
CA MET A 318 -0.11 -24.07 -19.60
C MET A 318 -1.35 -23.17 -19.57
N ILE A 319 -1.26 -21.97 -19.00
CA ILE A 319 -2.36 -21.00 -18.91
C ILE A 319 -2.20 -19.97 -20.02
N GLU A 320 -3.28 -19.76 -20.75
CA GLU A 320 -3.46 -18.64 -21.68
C GLU A 320 -3.92 -17.40 -20.90
N GLN A 321 -4.91 -17.52 -20.03
CA GLN A 321 -5.42 -16.37 -19.25
C GLN A 321 -5.82 -16.76 -17.82
N TRP A 322 -5.46 -15.93 -16.85
CA TRP A 322 -5.88 -16.11 -15.46
C TRP A 322 -7.24 -15.46 -15.14
N ASN A 323 -7.63 -14.43 -15.90
CA ASN A 323 -8.84 -13.61 -15.76
C ASN A 323 -9.37 -13.47 -14.31
N PRO A 324 -8.58 -12.85 -13.41
CA PRO A 324 -9.02 -12.60 -12.05
C PRO A 324 -10.07 -11.47 -12.04
N ASN A 325 -11.12 -11.65 -11.24
CA ASN A 325 -12.12 -10.62 -10.98
C ASN A 325 -12.22 -10.37 -9.47
N SER A 326 -12.19 -9.10 -9.08
CA SER A 326 -12.34 -8.68 -7.69
C SER A 326 -13.51 -7.70 -7.52
N PHE A 327 -14.24 -7.83 -6.40
CA PHE A 327 -15.48 -7.12 -6.17
C PHE A 327 -15.44 -6.33 -4.86
N HIS A 328 -15.14 -5.03 -4.93
CA HIS A 328 -15.08 -4.14 -3.76
C HIS A 328 -16.39 -4.12 -2.97
N LYS A 329 -17.54 -4.15 -3.66
CA LYS A 329 -18.87 -4.22 -3.01
C LYS A 329 -18.99 -5.45 -2.11
N SER A 330 -18.61 -6.63 -2.61
CA SER A 330 -18.64 -7.87 -1.83
C SER A 330 -17.72 -7.81 -0.61
N TYR A 331 -16.54 -7.22 -0.74
CA TYR A 331 -15.65 -6.95 0.39
C TYR A 331 -16.30 -6.01 1.41
N TYR A 332 -16.86 -4.88 0.96
CA TYR A 332 -17.47 -3.89 1.84
C TYR A 332 -18.67 -4.46 2.61
N ASP A 333 -19.51 -5.24 1.93
CA ASP A 333 -20.67 -5.90 2.53
C ASP A 333 -20.25 -6.92 3.62
N LYS A 334 -19.05 -7.50 3.52
CA LYS A 334 -18.46 -8.35 4.56
C LYS A 334 -17.79 -7.56 5.67
N CYS A 335 -17.10 -6.46 5.37
CA CYS A 335 -16.54 -5.53 6.37
C CYS A 335 -17.65 -4.95 7.25
N LYS A 336 -18.79 -4.58 6.64
CA LYS A 336 -20.03 -4.14 7.30
C LYS A 336 -19.78 -3.12 8.43
N PRO A 337 -19.33 -1.89 8.12
CA PRO A 337 -19.06 -0.90 9.15
C PRO A 337 -20.36 -0.46 9.84
N ASN A 338 -20.36 -0.48 11.18
CA ASN A 338 -21.53 -0.07 11.96
C ASN A 338 -21.72 1.46 11.93
N TYR A 339 -20.62 2.20 11.86
CA TYR A 339 -20.61 3.65 11.72
C TYR A 339 -19.35 4.08 10.96
N CYS A 340 -19.40 5.29 10.41
CA CYS A 340 -18.24 5.99 9.86
C CYS A 340 -18.17 7.38 10.48
N THR A 341 -16.96 7.84 10.78
CA THR A 341 -16.70 9.21 11.21
C THR A 341 -15.75 9.89 10.25
N TYR A 342 -15.95 11.18 10.02
CA TYR A 342 -15.00 12.01 9.30
C TYR A 342 -14.98 13.41 9.88
N THR A 343 -13.84 14.09 9.68
CA THR A 343 -13.68 15.47 10.10
C THR A 343 -13.45 16.39 8.92
N TYR A 344 -14.03 17.58 8.99
CA TYR A 344 -13.75 18.65 8.06
C TYR A 344 -13.60 19.98 8.80
N VAL A 345 -12.84 20.88 8.18
CA VAL A 345 -12.53 22.17 8.78
C VAL A 345 -13.50 23.22 8.25
N LYS A 346 -14.15 23.94 9.17
CA LYS A 346 -15.06 25.04 8.87
C LYS A 346 -14.62 26.30 9.62
N ARG A 347 -14.81 27.47 9.03
CA ARG A 347 -14.62 28.76 9.73
C ARG A 347 -15.85 29.06 10.60
N PHE A 348 -15.65 29.90 11.61
CA PHE A 348 -16.78 30.43 12.38
C PHE A 348 -17.73 31.22 11.50
N GLY A 349 -19.02 31.06 11.74
CA GLY A 349 -20.05 31.84 11.06
C GLY A 349 -20.01 33.31 11.50
N ILE A 350 -20.44 34.21 10.62
CA ILE A 350 -20.50 35.66 10.89
C ILE A 350 -21.28 35.96 12.18
N VAL A 351 -22.37 35.22 12.43
CA VAL A 351 -23.18 35.37 13.64
C VAL A 351 -22.37 35.08 14.91
N TYR A 352 -21.59 33.99 14.92
CA TYR A 352 -20.75 33.64 16.05
C TYR A 352 -19.66 34.69 16.31
N ILE A 353 -19.06 35.21 15.23
CA ILE A 353 -18.05 36.29 15.31
C ILE A 353 -18.68 37.54 15.96
N ILE A 354 -19.85 37.97 15.49
CA ILE A 354 -20.56 39.14 16.02
C ILE A 354 -20.96 38.93 17.49
N THR A 355 -21.53 37.78 17.86
CA THR A 355 -21.94 37.52 19.24
C THR A 355 -20.76 37.46 20.20
N THR A 356 -19.62 36.93 19.76
CA THR A 356 -18.40 36.87 20.56
C THR A 356 -17.81 38.26 20.78
N ILE A 357 -17.80 39.11 19.74
CA ILE A 357 -17.38 40.51 19.86
C ILE A 357 -18.29 41.27 20.83
N LEU A 358 -19.61 41.13 20.70
CA LEU A 358 -20.58 41.78 21.60
C LEU A 358 -20.42 41.33 23.06
N ALA A 359 -20.22 40.05 23.30
CA ALA A 359 -19.99 39.50 24.63
C ALA A 359 -18.68 40.04 25.26
N LEU A 360 -17.62 40.20 24.46
CA LEU A 360 -16.31 40.66 24.94
C LEU A 360 -16.24 42.18 25.14
N ILE A 361 -17.00 42.99 24.40
CA ILE A 361 -17.01 44.45 24.54
C ILE A 361 -17.36 44.88 25.98
N GLY A 362 -18.30 44.20 26.63
CA GLY A 362 -18.72 44.52 28.00
C GLY A 362 -17.58 44.36 29.02
N GLY A 363 -16.86 43.25 28.96
CA GLY A 363 -15.68 43.02 29.83
C GLY A 363 -14.48 43.90 29.44
N LEU A 364 -14.33 44.21 28.15
CA LEU A 364 -13.23 45.03 27.66
C LEU A 364 -13.36 46.48 28.15
N ILE A 365 -14.56 47.05 28.14
CA ILE A 365 -14.81 48.43 28.60
C ILE A 365 -14.49 48.58 30.09
N THR A 366 -14.92 47.64 30.93
CA THR A 366 -14.71 47.71 32.39
C THR A 366 -13.22 47.62 32.75
N VAL A 367 -12.48 46.70 32.13
CA VAL A 367 -11.03 46.58 32.34
C VAL A 367 -10.28 47.82 31.83
N LEU A 368 -10.67 48.35 30.67
CA LEU A 368 -10.04 49.53 30.09
C LEU A 368 -10.21 50.77 30.98
N GLN A 369 -11.40 50.95 31.58
CA GLN A 369 -11.64 52.05 32.52
C GLN A 369 -10.73 51.96 33.75
N ILE A 370 -10.56 50.76 34.32
CA ILE A 370 -9.66 50.54 35.47
C ILE A 370 -8.22 50.84 35.09
N LEU A 371 -7.76 50.36 33.93
CA LEU A 371 -6.39 50.57 33.45
C LEU A 371 -6.10 52.04 33.16
N VAL A 372 -7.02 52.77 32.55
CA VAL A 372 -6.84 54.19 32.21
C VAL A 372 -6.77 55.05 33.48
N ILE A 373 -7.59 54.77 34.50
CA ILE A 373 -7.51 55.45 35.80
C ILE A 373 -6.13 55.23 36.43
N ARG A 374 -5.62 53.99 36.39
CA ARG A 374 -4.28 53.65 36.92
C ARG A 374 -3.15 54.33 36.15
N ILE A 375 -3.23 54.39 34.82
CA ILE A 375 -2.23 55.03 33.96
C ILE A 375 -2.21 56.55 34.19
N ILE A 376 -3.37 57.20 34.26
CA ILE A 376 -3.47 58.64 34.52
C ILE A 376 -2.94 58.97 35.93
N ALA A 377 -3.28 58.17 36.94
CA ALA A 377 -2.75 58.32 38.30
C ALA A 377 -1.22 58.20 38.34
N PHE A 378 -0.66 57.24 37.59
CA PHE A 378 0.78 57.03 37.48
C PHE A 378 1.49 58.19 36.77
N ILE A 379 0.89 58.74 35.70
CA ILE A 379 1.41 59.92 34.99
C ILE A 379 1.36 61.17 35.88
N ARG A 380 0.30 61.35 36.69
CA ARG A 380 0.17 62.46 37.65
C ARG A 380 1.17 62.37 38.81
N ALA A 381 1.48 61.16 39.29
CA ALA A 381 2.48 60.94 40.35
C ALA A 381 3.90 61.36 39.95
N LYS A 382 4.21 61.42 38.65
CA LYS A 382 5.51 61.93 38.15
C LYS A 382 5.60 63.46 38.08
N LYS A 383 4.53 64.22 38.32
CA LYS A 383 4.48 65.69 38.09
C LYS A 383 4.41 66.61 39.34
N LYS A 384 4.41 66.10 40.58
CA LYS A 384 4.34 66.98 41.79
C LYS A 384 5.75 67.49 42.25
N PRO A 385 5.94 68.79 42.56
CA PRO A 385 7.21 69.36 43.04
C PRO A 385 7.42 69.18 44.55
N ILE A 386 8.69 69.15 44.99
CA ILE A 386 9.13 68.98 46.39
C ILE A 386 9.31 70.36 47.05
N VAL A 387 8.75 70.60 48.23
CA VAL A 387 8.91 71.84 49.04
C VAL A 387 9.38 71.47 50.45
N SER A 388 10.44 72.14 50.97
CA SER A 388 10.98 71.93 52.32
C SER A 388 10.65 73.11 53.24
N THR A 389 10.34 72.85 54.52
CA THR A 389 10.02 73.89 55.50
C THR A 389 10.80 73.66 56.80
N ARG A 390 11.60 74.65 57.23
CA ARG A 390 12.32 74.67 58.53
C ARG A 390 11.44 75.29 59.61
N ARG A 391 11.27 74.62 60.75
CA ARG A 391 10.77 75.22 62.00
C ARG A 391 11.69 74.79 63.15
N GLY A 392 12.37 75.74 63.77
CA GLY A 392 13.15 75.53 64.98
C GLY A 392 12.29 75.83 66.21
N PHE A 393 12.33 74.95 67.22
CA PHE A 393 11.73 75.19 68.53
C PHE A 393 12.84 75.35 69.57
N MET A 394 12.64 76.28 70.49
CA MET A 394 13.55 76.61 71.59
C MET A 394 13.05 75.90 72.84
N SER A 395 13.87 75.03 73.45
CA SER A 395 13.53 74.32 74.69
C SER A 395 14.55 74.63 75.79
N ARG A 396 14.09 74.68 77.04
CA ARG A 396 14.88 74.89 78.26
C ARG A 396 15.11 73.56 78.94
N ASP A 397 16.36 73.25 79.28
CA ASP A 397 16.70 72.09 80.10
C ASP A 397 16.64 72.44 81.61
N ILE A 398 16.57 71.41 82.47
CA ILE A 398 16.28 71.37 83.91
C ILE A 398 17.29 72.15 84.79
N LYS A 399 18.30 72.80 84.18
CA LYS A 399 19.21 73.76 84.84
C LYS A 399 19.21 75.19 84.26
N GLY A 400 18.19 75.56 83.47
CA GLY A 400 17.93 76.96 83.11
C GLY A 400 18.82 77.57 82.02
N ARG A 401 19.33 76.78 81.05
CA ARG A 401 19.99 77.28 79.82
C ARG A 401 19.23 76.83 78.57
N TYR A 402 19.23 77.66 77.53
CA TYR A 402 18.60 77.39 76.23
C TYR A 402 19.58 76.65 75.30
N VAL A 403 19.11 75.57 74.65
CA VAL A 403 19.85 74.85 73.60
C VAL A 403 18.94 74.71 72.38
N ILE A 404 19.47 74.97 71.18
CA ILE A 404 18.75 74.80 69.89
C ILE A 404 19.22 73.50 69.26
N VAL A 405 18.30 72.55 69.07
CA VAL A 405 18.53 71.29 68.36
C VAL A 405 17.72 71.32 67.05
N TRP A 406 18.39 71.08 65.91
CA TRP A 406 17.75 71.07 64.59
C TRP A 406 17.44 69.63 64.16
N TYR A 407 16.17 69.33 63.87
CA TYR A 407 15.76 68.12 63.14
C TYR A 407 15.18 68.51 61.77
N PHE A 408 15.63 67.84 60.70
CA PHE A 408 15.05 67.95 59.37
C PHE A 408 14.00 66.84 59.20
N TYR A 409 12.73 67.22 59.01
CA TYR A 409 11.68 66.31 58.58
C TYR A 409 11.22 66.68 57.16
N SER A 410 11.05 65.66 56.32
CA SER A 410 10.41 65.79 55.00
C SER A 410 9.17 64.90 55.01
N CYS A 411 8.00 65.52 55.08
CA CYS A 411 6.70 64.85 55.07
C CYS A 411 5.86 65.36 53.90
N TYR A 412 5.23 64.43 53.17
CA TYR A 412 4.29 64.70 52.08
C TYR A 412 2.88 64.81 52.65
N GLY A 413 2.26 65.99 52.61
CA GLY A 413 0.82 66.15 52.88
C GLY A 413 0.44 67.59 53.22
N SER A 414 -0.65 68.09 52.62
CA SER A 414 -1.36 69.27 53.12
C SER A 414 -2.51 68.83 54.03
N ASP A 415 -2.74 69.68 55.03
CA ASP A 415 -3.95 69.83 55.85
C ASP A 415 -4.11 69.00 57.14
N TYR A 416 -4.53 69.76 58.14
CA TYR A 416 -4.65 69.49 59.57
C TYR A 416 -5.64 68.38 59.91
N LEU A 417 -5.22 67.36 60.69
CA LEU A 417 -5.86 66.84 61.90
C LEU A 417 -5.10 65.60 62.42
N HIS A 418 -5.10 65.48 63.75
CA HIS A 418 -4.45 64.52 64.64
C HIS A 418 -4.03 63.12 64.14
N ASP A 419 -2.88 62.70 64.70
CA ASP A 419 -2.37 61.36 65.01
C ASP A 419 -1.60 60.52 63.96
N ASP A 420 -0.30 60.44 64.26
CA ASP A 420 0.66 59.33 64.25
C ASP A 420 0.88 58.39 63.04
N GLU A 421 2.16 58.37 62.66
CA GLU A 421 2.96 57.24 62.17
C GLU A 421 2.57 56.53 60.84
N ARG A 422 3.26 56.93 59.76
CA ARG A 422 4.13 56.04 58.94
C ARG A 422 4.75 56.75 57.73
N CYS A 423 6.07 56.97 57.77
CA CYS A 423 6.91 57.21 56.58
C CYS A 423 7.55 55.88 56.16
N VAL A 424 7.34 55.42 54.91
CA VAL A 424 7.97 54.21 54.35
C VAL A 424 8.68 54.52 53.03
N TRP A 425 9.83 53.86 52.86
CA TRP A 425 10.84 54.00 51.82
C TRP A 425 10.36 53.76 50.38
N SER A 426 10.96 54.50 49.45
CA SER A 426 10.85 54.32 48.00
C SER A 426 11.80 53.23 47.50
N LEU A 427 11.28 52.23 46.79
CA LEU A 427 12.05 51.41 45.85
C LEU A 427 11.43 51.53 44.45
N ARG A 428 12.19 52.15 43.54
CA ARG A 428 11.75 52.57 42.20
C ARG A 428 12.63 51.90 41.15
N LYS A 429 12.18 50.77 40.59
CA LYS A 429 12.56 50.17 39.28
C LYS A 429 11.81 48.83 39.17
N ILE A 430 11.42 48.41 37.96
CA ILE A 430 10.60 47.20 37.64
C ILE A 430 9.08 47.44 37.69
N LEU A 431 8.53 48.37 36.90
CA LEU A 431 7.06 48.43 36.71
C LEU A 431 6.61 48.91 35.34
N THR A 432 7.46 49.56 34.55
CA THR A 432 7.06 49.99 33.19
C THR A 432 7.09 48.86 32.17
N GLU A 433 7.97 47.86 32.31
CA GLU A 433 7.92 46.66 31.46
C GLU A 433 6.85 45.67 31.91
N SER A 434 6.58 45.61 33.23
CA SER A 434 5.57 44.74 33.81
C SER A 434 4.14 45.12 33.47
N ILE A 435 3.84 46.39 33.16
CA ILE A 435 2.47 46.81 32.81
C ILE A 435 2.12 46.46 31.37
N ILE A 436 3.07 46.57 30.43
CA ILE A 436 2.85 46.10 29.05
C ILE A 436 2.77 44.57 29.05
N LEU A 437 3.64 43.89 29.80
CA LEU A 437 3.53 42.43 30.00
C LEU A 437 2.22 42.05 30.70
N ALA A 438 1.74 42.79 31.69
CA ALA A 438 0.49 42.50 32.39
C ALA A 438 -0.74 42.76 31.52
N ILE A 439 -0.70 43.73 30.61
CA ILE A 439 -1.77 43.96 29.62
C ILE A 439 -1.77 42.83 28.58
N ILE A 440 -0.60 42.40 28.11
CA ILE A 440 -0.48 41.24 27.21
C ILE A 440 -0.93 39.96 27.91
N VAL A 441 -0.47 39.70 29.14
CA VAL A 441 -0.84 38.53 29.95
C VAL A 441 -2.31 38.56 30.35
N ALA A 442 -2.90 39.71 30.69
CA ALA A 442 -4.33 39.80 30.99
C ALA A 442 -5.22 39.61 29.75
N VAL A 443 -4.76 40.06 28.58
CA VAL A 443 -5.42 39.77 27.30
C VAL A 443 -5.30 38.28 26.97
N PHE A 444 -4.14 37.65 27.16
CA PHE A 444 -3.97 36.21 26.92
C PHE A 444 -4.68 35.30 27.95
N VAL A 445 -4.71 35.68 29.23
CA VAL A 445 -5.36 34.91 30.31
C VAL A 445 -6.88 35.11 30.30
N GLY A 446 -7.38 36.29 29.97
CA GLY A 446 -8.83 36.53 29.82
C GLY A 446 -9.44 35.80 28.61
N ILE A 447 -8.66 35.63 27.54
CA ILE A 447 -9.08 34.84 26.37
C ILE A 447 -9.06 33.33 26.68
N GLY A 448 -8.16 32.86 27.57
CA GLY A 448 -8.09 31.45 27.98
C GLY A 448 -9.20 30.98 28.93
N VAL A 449 -9.83 31.88 29.69
CA VAL A 449 -10.84 31.53 30.73
C VAL A 449 -12.28 31.64 30.21
N SER A 450 -12.53 32.23 29.04
CA SER A 450 -13.87 32.34 28.44
C SER A 450 -14.19 31.27 27.38
N LEU A 451 -13.27 30.32 27.15
CA LEU A 451 -13.35 29.31 26.10
C LEU A 451 -13.20 27.86 26.61
N SER A 452 -13.45 27.61 27.90
CA SER A 452 -13.64 26.25 28.45
C SER A 452 -15.10 25.84 28.45
#